data_AF-A0A5J4SPF4-F1
#
_entry.id   AF-A0A5J4SPF4-F1
#
_cell.length_a   1.000
_cell.length_b   1.000
_cell.length_c   1.000
_cell.angle_alpha   90.00
_cell.angle_beta   90.00
_cell.angle_gamma   90.00
#
_symmetry.space_group_name_H-M   'P 1'
#
loop_
_entity.id
_entity.type
_entity.pdbx_description
1 polymer ?
#
loop_
_entity_poly.entity_id
_entity_poly.type
_entity_poly.pdbx_seq_one_letter_code
_entity_poly.pdbx_strand_id
1 'polypeptide(L)'
;MKNTKKEDKNTDKNIQVNKVVEVQVNDAGEKLITLSDNANFVTFSYPNLEVQLDMYVDIPDTFLGKTGTTGGTFAVMLNKYNNDSTFFDINNFISKKVSYKNDFLTATSWVDAGTVMPFRYETFTQDPLLEFSSRTKVYTSNIIFVANGYTRTLEDNDLELLGYVYDIQTNNVVTLLTSQPIKQYQEGQTEYLNFCLKDMYHGQGSNDNIGLQYNYYTYSGEEITSVNKQLKGKNELFVINTIQLSPDLSEVEEEFEKEVGYFTVGLLKESVVISNKLRYDVISNCSNKLQELHF
;
A
#
# COMPACT_ATOMS: atom_id res chain seq x y z
N MET A 1 -17.75 -4.45 -48.77
CA MET A 1 -17.55 -5.12 -47.47
C MET A 1 -16.50 -4.34 -46.69
N LYS A 2 -16.91 -3.64 -45.63
CA LYS A 2 -16.04 -2.83 -44.79
C LYS A 2 -15.56 -3.68 -43.61
N ASN A 3 -14.27 -3.94 -43.53
CA ASN A 3 -13.62 -4.50 -42.35
C ASN A 3 -13.60 -3.44 -41.25
N THR A 4 -14.31 -3.70 -40.15
CA THR A 4 -14.21 -2.89 -38.92
C THR A 4 -13.22 -3.59 -37.99
N LYS A 5 -12.11 -2.91 -37.71
CA LYS A 5 -11.18 -3.25 -36.63
C LYS A 5 -11.94 -3.21 -35.29
N LYS A 6 -11.81 -4.26 -34.48
CA LYS A 6 -12.09 -4.21 -33.05
C LYS A 6 -10.97 -3.41 -32.39
N GLU A 7 -11.31 -2.27 -31.81
CA GLU A 7 -10.47 -1.60 -30.81
C GLU A 7 -10.61 -2.35 -29.49
N ASP A 8 -9.51 -2.94 -29.01
CA ASP A 8 -9.38 -3.33 -27.62
C ASP A 8 -9.27 -2.06 -26.78
N LYS A 9 -10.37 -1.71 -26.10
CA LYS A 9 -10.34 -0.71 -25.03
C LYS A 9 -9.70 -1.33 -23.80
N ASN A 10 -8.40 -1.12 -23.67
CA ASN A 10 -7.69 -1.31 -22.42
C ASN A 10 -8.33 -0.40 -21.37
N THR A 11 -9.01 -0.99 -20.39
CA THR A 11 -9.67 -0.27 -19.30
C THR A 11 -8.68 -0.12 -18.17
N ASP A 12 -8.24 1.11 -17.90
CA ASP A 12 -7.56 1.48 -16.66
C ASP A 12 -8.48 1.14 -15.48
N LYS A 13 -8.19 0.03 -14.80
CA LYS A 13 -8.93 -0.41 -13.61
C LYS A 13 -8.19 0.11 -12.38
N ASN A 14 -8.72 1.19 -11.81
CA ASN A 14 -8.31 1.69 -10.50
C ASN A 14 -8.58 0.62 -9.42
N ILE A 15 -7.59 0.37 -8.57
CA ILE A 15 -7.72 -0.47 -7.37
C ILE A 15 -8.51 0.31 -6.33
N GLN A 16 -9.50 -0.34 -5.70
CA GLN A 16 -10.24 0.19 -4.56
C GLN A 16 -9.73 -0.49 -3.28
N VAL A 17 -9.44 0.32 -2.25
CA VAL A 17 -9.05 -0.11 -0.90
C VAL A 17 -10.14 0.31 0.07
N ASN A 18 -10.52 -0.57 0.97
CA ASN A 18 -11.86 -0.65 1.56
C ASN A 18 -11.75 -1.35 2.94
N LYS A 19 -11.04 -0.79 3.93
CA LYS A 19 -11.06 -1.39 5.28
C LYS A 19 -12.17 -0.78 6.13
N VAL A 20 -12.95 -1.66 6.77
CA VAL A 20 -13.85 -1.38 7.88
C VAL A 20 -13.02 -0.97 9.09
N VAL A 21 -13.19 0.28 9.51
CA VAL A 21 -12.61 0.81 10.74
C VAL A 21 -13.54 0.47 11.90
N GLU A 22 -13.01 -0.16 12.95
CA GLU A 22 -13.72 -0.33 14.22
C GLU A 22 -14.10 1.03 14.82
N VAL A 23 -15.39 1.17 15.10
CA VAL A 23 -16.03 2.36 15.64
C VAL A 23 -16.26 2.13 17.13
N GLN A 24 -15.57 2.88 18.00
CA GLN A 24 -16.02 3.06 19.39
C GLN A 24 -16.82 4.37 19.46
N VAL A 25 -18.13 4.26 19.72
CA VAL A 25 -19.02 5.40 19.92
C VAL A 25 -19.69 5.25 21.28
N ASN A 26 -19.63 6.29 22.11
CA ASN A 26 -20.29 6.34 23.40
C ASN A 26 -21.83 6.30 23.23
N ASP A 27 -22.44 5.19 23.66
CA ASP A 27 -23.76 4.90 24.27
C ASP A 27 -25.06 5.67 23.89
N ALA A 28 -25.08 6.54 22.89
CA ALA A 28 -26.34 7.12 22.38
C ALA A 28 -26.48 7.16 20.84
N GLY A 29 -25.38 6.96 20.09
CA GLY A 29 -25.33 7.07 18.63
C GLY A 29 -25.35 5.75 17.85
N GLU A 30 -25.36 4.60 18.53
CA GLU A 30 -25.13 3.26 17.93
C GLU A 30 -26.15 2.82 16.85
N LYS A 31 -27.29 3.50 16.68
CA LYS A 31 -28.36 3.02 15.78
C LYS A 31 -28.44 3.66 14.39
N LEU A 32 -27.66 4.72 14.10
CA LEU A 32 -27.92 5.56 12.90
C LEU A 32 -26.75 5.71 11.92
N ILE A 33 -25.60 5.08 12.21
CA ILE A 33 -24.44 5.05 11.32
C ILE A 33 -24.04 3.59 11.16
N THR A 34 -24.11 3.09 9.94
CA THR A 34 -23.67 1.73 9.61
C THR A 34 -22.68 1.86 8.46
N LEU A 35 -21.47 1.35 8.64
CA LEU A 35 -20.58 1.14 7.50
C LEU A 35 -21.22 0.03 6.68
N SER A 36 -21.54 0.31 5.41
CA SER A 36 -22.15 -0.72 4.57
C SER A 36 -21.15 -1.86 4.38
N ASP A 37 -21.63 -3.08 4.16
CA ASP A 37 -20.77 -4.25 3.87
C ASP A 37 -19.82 -4.02 2.67
N ASN A 38 -20.09 -2.99 1.88
CA ASN A 38 -19.20 -2.45 0.87
C ASN A 38 -18.46 -1.22 1.43
N ALA A 39 -17.18 -1.36 1.75
CA ALA A 39 -16.39 -0.28 2.35
C ALA A 39 -16.21 0.98 1.47
N ASN A 40 -16.74 0.98 0.24
CA ASN A 40 -16.81 2.18 -0.59
C ASN A 40 -17.83 3.19 -0.07
N PHE A 41 -18.79 2.72 0.76
CA PHE A 41 -19.92 3.52 1.19
C PHE A 41 -20.09 3.53 2.70
N VAL A 42 -20.28 4.74 3.23
CA VAL A 42 -20.76 4.97 4.59
C VAL A 42 -22.26 5.22 4.52
N THR A 43 -23.04 4.51 5.34
CA THR A 43 -24.49 4.66 5.41
C THR A 43 -24.88 5.45 6.65
N PHE A 44 -25.68 6.49 6.44
CA PHE A 44 -26.27 7.30 7.49
C PHE A 44 -27.80 7.20 7.41
N SER A 45 -28.43 6.96 8.55
CA SER A 45 -29.88 6.81 8.68
C SER A 45 -30.46 7.95 9.53
N TYR A 46 -30.40 9.18 9.02
CA TYR A 46 -31.05 10.34 9.65
C TYR A 46 -32.25 10.77 8.79
N PRO A 47 -33.49 10.33 9.11
CA PRO A 47 -34.65 10.66 8.30
C PRO A 47 -34.99 12.16 8.40
N ASN A 48 -35.37 12.76 7.27
CA ASN A 48 -35.77 14.17 7.14
C ASN A 48 -34.67 15.20 7.44
N LEU A 49 -33.40 14.77 7.44
CA LEU A 49 -32.24 15.66 7.59
C LEU A 49 -31.35 15.55 6.35
N GLU A 50 -30.68 16.63 5.99
CA GLU A 50 -29.56 16.59 5.07
C GLU A 50 -28.34 16.02 5.80
N VAL A 51 -27.69 15.02 5.21
CA VAL A 51 -26.42 14.49 5.71
C VAL A 51 -25.29 15.10 4.89
N GLN A 52 -24.32 15.68 5.58
CA GLN A 52 -23.13 16.30 5.01
C GLN A 52 -21.89 15.58 5.52
N LEU A 53 -20.92 15.38 4.64
CA LEU A 53 -19.66 14.71 4.90
C LEU A 53 -18.52 15.64 4.49
N ASP A 54 -17.89 16.27 5.48
CA ASP A 54 -16.71 17.11 5.28
C ASP A 54 -15.48 16.20 5.27
N MET A 55 -14.75 16.18 4.16
CA MET A 55 -13.55 15.38 4.01
C MET A 55 -12.30 16.23 4.22
N TYR A 56 -11.33 15.68 4.94
CA TYR A 56 -10.06 16.33 5.25
C TYR A 56 -8.89 15.46 4.82
N VAL A 57 -7.88 16.09 4.26
CA VAL A 57 -6.63 15.49 3.76
C VAL A 57 -5.42 16.18 4.40
N ASP A 58 -4.20 15.83 4.02
CA ASP A 58 -2.97 16.45 4.56
C ASP A 58 -2.94 16.47 6.10
N ILE A 59 -3.38 15.36 6.70
CA ILE A 59 -3.51 15.27 8.15
C ILE A 59 -2.09 15.17 8.74
N PRO A 60 -1.70 16.08 9.65
CA PRO A 60 -0.35 16.11 10.20
C PRO A 60 -0.06 14.89 11.07
N ASP A 61 1.22 14.51 11.14
CA ASP A 61 1.76 13.47 12.03
C ASP A 61 1.04 12.11 11.94
N THR A 62 0.48 11.81 10.76
CA THR A 62 -0.25 10.57 10.52
C THR A 62 0.66 9.41 10.17
N PHE A 63 0.39 8.27 10.80
CA PHE A 63 1.03 7.00 10.50
C PHE A 63 0.04 5.86 10.77
N LEU A 64 0.20 4.73 10.08
CA LEU A 64 -0.69 3.60 10.25
C LEU A 64 -0.55 3.02 11.67
N GLY A 65 -1.67 2.90 12.39
CA GLY A 65 -1.73 2.45 13.79
C GLY A 65 -1.59 3.57 14.83
N LYS A 66 -1.23 4.80 14.45
CA LYS A 66 -1.15 5.94 15.36
C LYS A 66 -2.53 6.57 15.57
N THR A 67 -2.91 6.77 16.83
CA THR A 67 -4.21 7.35 17.22
C THR A 67 -4.09 8.79 17.69
N GLY A 68 -5.20 9.54 17.69
CA GLY A 68 -5.30 10.83 18.38
C GLY A 68 -4.84 12.05 17.59
N THR A 69 -4.45 11.90 16.32
CA THR A 69 -4.13 13.04 15.45
C THR A 69 -5.40 13.75 14.96
N THR A 70 -5.47 15.05 15.25
CA THR A 70 -6.56 15.94 14.83
C THR A 70 -6.07 16.95 13.80
N GLY A 71 -6.95 17.40 12.91
CA GLY A 71 -6.64 18.43 11.92
C GLY A 71 -6.78 17.91 10.49
N GLY A 72 -6.08 18.57 9.56
CA GLY A 72 -6.16 18.32 8.13
C GLY A 72 -6.78 19.49 7.36
N THR A 73 -6.48 19.55 6.08
CA THR A 73 -7.00 20.54 5.15
C THR A 73 -8.35 20.08 4.62
N PHE A 74 -9.38 20.93 4.71
CA PHE A 74 -10.67 20.65 4.10
C PHE A 74 -10.50 20.44 2.59
N ALA A 75 -10.95 19.29 2.10
CA ALA A 75 -10.80 18.90 0.71
C ALA A 75 -12.10 19.10 -0.08
N VAL A 76 -13.22 18.63 0.46
CA VAL A 76 -14.54 18.67 -0.17
C VAL A 76 -15.63 18.41 0.87
N MET A 77 -16.83 18.89 0.58
CA MET A 77 -18.05 18.47 1.25
C MET A 77 -18.88 17.64 0.28
N LEU A 78 -19.30 16.46 0.72
CA LEU A 78 -20.31 15.66 0.03
C LEU A 78 -21.62 15.82 0.78
N ASN A 79 -22.69 16.19 0.10
CA ASN A 79 -23.99 16.35 0.73
C ASN A 79 -25.07 15.62 -0.04
N LYS A 80 -26.02 15.04 0.69
CA LYS A 80 -27.18 14.37 0.11
C LYS A 80 -28.37 14.53 1.05
N TYR A 81 -29.47 15.01 0.48
CA TYR A 81 -30.73 15.11 1.21
C TYR A 81 -31.29 13.71 1.46
N ASN A 82 -31.60 13.42 2.73
CA ASN A 82 -31.93 12.07 3.15
C ASN A 82 -33.43 11.88 3.40
N ASN A 83 -34.07 11.14 2.49
CA ASN A 83 -35.41 10.59 2.72
C ASN A 83 -35.38 9.12 3.22
N ASP A 84 -34.22 8.43 3.16
CA ASP A 84 -34.02 7.03 3.56
C ASP A 84 -32.57 6.74 4.00
N SER A 85 -31.84 5.82 3.36
CA SER A 85 -30.41 5.56 3.58
C SER A 85 -29.57 6.32 2.56
N THR A 86 -28.61 7.10 3.04
CA THR A 86 -27.67 7.85 2.18
C THR A 86 -26.33 7.14 2.08
N PHE A 87 -25.80 7.04 0.86
CA PHE A 87 -24.50 6.43 0.54
C PHE A 87 -23.58 7.47 -0.09
N PHE A 88 -22.33 7.53 0.37
CA PHE A 88 -21.26 8.36 -0.21
C PHE A 88 -20.14 7.46 -0.74
N ASP A 89 -19.77 7.59 -2.02
CA ASP A 89 -18.61 6.92 -2.63
C ASP A 89 -17.34 7.73 -2.35
N ILE A 90 -16.72 7.44 -1.20
CA ILE A 90 -15.56 8.17 -0.69
C ILE A 90 -14.30 7.81 -1.51
N ASN A 91 -14.21 6.56 -1.96
CA ASN A 91 -13.03 6.03 -2.62
C ASN A 91 -12.79 6.63 -3.99
N ASN A 92 -13.84 6.83 -4.79
CA ASN A 92 -13.71 7.43 -6.12
C ASN A 92 -13.25 8.90 -6.06
N PHE A 93 -13.56 9.60 -4.97
CA PHE A 93 -13.03 10.94 -4.75
C PHE A 93 -11.54 10.90 -4.37
N ILE A 94 -11.18 10.09 -3.37
CA ILE A 94 -9.80 10.03 -2.88
C ILE A 94 -8.85 9.42 -3.93
N SER A 95 -9.29 8.41 -4.69
CA SER A 95 -8.46 7.77 -5.71
C SER A 95 -7.99 8.74 -6.79
N LYS A 96 -8.73 9.83 -7.05
CA LYS A 96 -8.37 10.89 -8.00
C LYS A 96 -7.40 11.92 -7.43
N LYS A 97 -7.22 11.95 -6.10
CA LYS A 97 -6.31 12.87 -5.38
C LYS A 97 -4.92 12.29 -5.20
N VAL A 98 -4.79 10.96 -5.16
CA VAL A 98 -3.49 10.27 -5.06
C VAL A 98 -2.64 10.61 -6.27
N SER A 99 -1.46 11.18 -6.02
CA SER A 99 -0.49 11.55 -7.05
C SER A 99 0.78 10.74 -6.86
N TYR A 100 1.10 9.91 -7.86
CA TYR A 100 2.33 9.13 -7.86
C TYR A 100 3.55 10.05 -7.92
N LYS A 101 4.53 9.77 -7.07
CA LYS A 101 5.84 10.43 -7.09
C LYS A 101 6.75 9.65 -8.03
N ASN A 102 7.63 10.33 -8.77
CA ASN A 102 8.60 9.69 -9.65
C ASN A 102 9.98 9.50 -9.00
N ASP A 103 10.15 9.99 -7.76
CA ASP A 103 11.43 9.99 -7.06
C ASP A 103 11.97 8.57 -6.83
N PHE A 104 11.09 7.55 -6.83
CA PHE A 104 11.49 6.15 -6.72
C PHE A 104 12.30 5.63 -7.92
N LEU A 105 12.23 6.29 -9.08
CA LEU A 105 12.98 5.89 -10.29
C LEU A 105 14.49 6.14 -10.17
N THR A 106 14.90 7.01 -9.25
CA THR A 106 16.32 7.36 -9.01
C THR A 106 16.73 7.18 -7.56
N ALA A 107 15.83 6.66 -6.72
CA ALA A 107 16.08 6.48 -5.31
C ALA A 107 17.06 5.34 -5.04
N THR A 108 18.06 5.62 -4.20
CA THR A 108 19.02 4.61 -3.71
C THR A 108 18.62 4.01 -2.36
N SER A 109 17.52 4.49 -1.77
CA SER A 109 17.00 4.08 -0.46
C SER A 109 15.48 3.96 -0.51
N TRP A 110 14.87 3.55 0.61
CA TRP A 110 13.41 3.48 0.74
C TRP A 110 12.77 4.84 0.58
N VAL A 111 11.73 4.89 -0.26
CA VAL A 111 10.95 6.10 -0.56
C VAL A 111 9.45 5.82 -0.50
N ASP A 112 8.70 6.89 -0.29
CA ASP A 112 7.26 6.94 -0.55
C ASP A 112 7.04 7.22 -2.04
N ALA A 113 6.46 6.25 -2.76
CA ALA A 113 6.11 6.40 -4.17
C ALA A 113 4.82 7.21 -4.40
N GLY A 114 4.22 7.80 -3.36
CA GLY A 114 2.96 8.54 -3.44
C GLY A 114 1.76 7.62 -3.66
N THR A 115 1.87 6.35 -3.25
CA THR A 115 0.84 5.33 -3.44
C THR A 115 -0.15 5.27 -2.28
N VAL A 116 0.05 6.04 -1.22
CA VAL A 116 -0.84 6.07 -0.06
C VAL A 116 -1.26 7.49 0.28
N MET A 117 -2.52 7.67 0.66
CA MET A 117 -3.06 8.96 1.08
C MET A 117 -3.90 8.80 2.36
N PRO A 118 -3.53 9.49 3.45
CA PRO A 118 -4.38 9.60 4.64
C PRO A 118 -5.52 10.59 4.41
N PHE A 119 -6.70 10.25 4.89
CA PHE A 119 -7.85 11.15 4.94
C PHE A 119 -8.73 10.82 6.16
N ARG A 120 -9.63 11.75 6.49
CA ARG A 120 -10.68 11.57 7.50
C ARG A 120 -11.93 12.28 7.01
N TYR A 121 -13.06 11.95 7.61
CA TYR A 121 -14.28 12.69 7.38
C TYR A 121 -15.02 13.00 8.67
N GLU A 122 -15.72 14.13 8.66
CA GLU A 122 -16.65 14.52 9.70
C GLU A 122 -18.05 14.55 9.12
N THR A 123 -19.01 14.00 9.86
CA THR A 123 -20.40 13.96 9.43
C THR A 123 -21.19 15.00 10.21
N PHE A 124 -22.01 15.74 9.46
CA PHE A 124 -22.94 16.71 9.99
C PHE A 124 -24.35 16.38 9.51
N THR A 125 -25.34 16.75 10.33
CA THR A 125 -26.75 16.74 9.96
C THR A 125 -27.29 18.16 9.96
N GLN A 126 -28.11 18.50 8.98
CA GLN A 126 -28.77 19.80 8.89
C GLN A 126 -30.26 19.62 8.61
N ASP A 127 -31.12 20.39 9.26
CA ASP A 127 -32.53 20.51 8.85
C ASP A 127 -32.56 21.27 7.51
N PRO A 128 -33.11 20.68 6.43
CA PRO A 128 -33.15 21.34 5.11
C PRO A 128 -33.92 22.68 5.12
N LEU A 129 -34.75 22.92 6.13
CA LEU A 129 -35.55 24.14 6.27
C LEU A 129 -34.81 25.25 7.05
N LEU A 130 -33.65 24.96 7.63
CA LEU A 130 -32.84 25.90 8.40
C LEU A 130 -31.59 26.34 7.62
N GLU A 131 -31.07 27.53 7.95
CA GLU A 131 -29.86 28.07 7.32
C GLU A 131 -28.64 27.14 7.52
N PHE A 132 -27.69 27.20 6.58
CA PHE A 132 -26.48 26.36 6.53
C PHE A 132 -25.59 26.45 7.78
N SER A 133 -25.71 27.54 8.54
CA SER A 133 -25.02 27.76 9.82
C SER A 133 -25.52 26.87 10.97
N SER A 134 -26.62 26.14 10.79
CA SER A 134 -27.28 25.32 11.81
C SER A 134 -26.85 23.84 11.84
N ARG A 135 -25.85 23.45 11.05
CA ARG A 135 -25.39 22.06 10.97
C ARG A 135 -24.86 21.55 12.32
N THR A 136 -25.25 20.33 12.69
CA THR A 136 -24.80 19.66 13.93
C THR A 136 -23.83 18.54 13.59
N LYS A 137 -22.64 18.53 14.20
CA LYS A 137 -21.67 17.44 14.02
C LYS A 137 -22.16 16.21 14.76
N VAL A 138 -22.24 15.08 14.06
CA VAL A 138 -22.70 13.80 14.63
C VAL A 138 -21.59 12.75 14.69
N TYR A 139 -20.56 12.86 13.85
CA TYR A 139 -19.50 11.87 13.80
C TYR A 139 -18.17 12.44 13.29
N THR A 140 -17.07 11.80 13.68
CA THR A 140 -15.73 12.04 13.18
C THR A 140 -15.06 10.68 13.02
N SER A 141 -14.58 10.38 11.81
CA SER A 141 -13.90 9.12 11.53
C SER A 141 -12.50 9.07 12.16
N ASN A 142 -11.98 7.87 12.36
CA ASN A 142 -10.53 7.68 12.48
C ASN A 142 -9.85 8.10 11.15
N ILE A 143 -8.52 8.19 11.18
CA ILE A 143 -7.73 8.36 9.95
C ILE A 143 -7.78 7.08 9.14
N ILE A 144 -8.14 7.22 7.88
CA ILE A 144 -8.23 6.14 6.91
C ILE A 144 -7.13 6.35 5.88
N PHE A 145 -6.49 5.27 5.44
CA PHE A 145 -5.48 5.29 4.40
C PHE A 145 -6.05 4.63 3.14
N VAL A 146 -6.03 5.35 2.02
CA VAL A 146 -6.26 4.74 0.70
C VAL A 146 -4.90 4.45 0.08
N ALA A 147 -4.70 3.20 -0.33
CA ALA A 147 -3.52 2.79 -1.07
C ALA A 147 -3.91 2.51 -2.53
N ASN A 148 -3.17 3.06 -3.48
CA ASN A 148 -3.31 2.77 -4.90
C ASN A 148 -2.14 1.90 -5.36
N GLY A 149 -2.46 0.74 -5.92
CA GLY A 149 -1.50 -0.10 -6.62
C GLY A 149 -1.81 -0.15 -8.11
N TYR A 150 -0.86 -0.70 -8.86
CA TYR A 150 -1.09 -1.11 -10.24
C TYR A 150 -1.41 -2.62 -10.26
N THR A 151 -2.37 -3.01 -11.11
CA THR A 151 -2.51 -4.35 -11.69
C THR A 151 -2.96 -5.56 -10.84
N ARG A 152 -3.34 -5.44 -9.56
CA ARG A 152 -3.92 -6.57 -8.80
C ARG A 152 -5.22 -6.23 -8.07
N THR A 153 -6.30 -6.95 -8.38
CA THR A 153 -7.49 -7.00 -7.52
C THR A 153 -7.18 -7.85 -6.29
N LEU A 154 -7.36 -7.30 -5.10
CA LEU A 154 -7.21 -8.04 -3.84
C LEU A 154 -8.51 -8.78 -3.50
N GLU A 155 -8.40 -9.86 -2.74
CA GLU A 155 -9.54 -10.70 -2.33
C GLU A 155 -10.39 -10.04 -1.24
N ASP A 156 -9.72 -9.25 -0.40
CA ASP A 156 -10.29 -8.35 0.59
C ASP A 156 -9.58 -7.01 0.47
N ASN A 157 -10.07 -6.03 1.18
CA ASN A 157 -9.65 -4.67 1.14
C ASN A 157 -8.89 -4.26 2.41
N ASP A 158 -8.89 -5.13 3.41
CA ASP A 158 -8.08 -5.04 4.60
C ASP A 158 -6.70 -5.69 4.37
N LEU A 159 -5.71 -4.86 4.06
CA LEU A 159 -4.33 -5.30 3.87
C LEU A 159 -3.75 -6.00 5.11
N GLU A 160 -4.23 -5.69 6.31
CA GLU A 160 -3.74 -6.28 7.55
C GLU A 160 -4.31 -7.68 7.76
N LEU A 161 -5.63 -7.88 7.54
CA LEU A 161 -6.25 -9.21 7.58
C LEU A 161 -5.70 -10.14 6.50
N LEU A 162 -5.34 -9.58 5.34
CA LEU A 162 -4.68 -10.32 4.26
C LEU A 162 -3.19 -10.59 4.52
N GLY A 163 -2.63 -10.05 5.61
CA GLY A 163 -1.23 -10.28 6.00
C GLY A 163 -0.20 -9.48 5.20
N TYR A 164 -0.59 -8.40 4.52
CA TYR A 164 0.30 -7.54 3.72
C TYR A 164 0.87 -6.33 4.50
N VAL A 165 0.48 -6.16 5.76
CA VAL A 165 0.97 -5.10 6.64
C VAL A 165 1.94 -5.68 7.66
N TYR A 166 3.15 -5.14 7.71
CA TYR A 166 4.08 -5.42 8.79
C TYR A 166 3.80 -4.49 9.97
N ASP A 167 3.41 -5.06 11.11
CA ASP A 167 3.14 -4.38 12.36
C ASP A 167 4.33 -4.57 13.31
N ILE A 168 5.05 -3.47 13.57
CA ILE A 168 6.27 -3.47 14.41
C ILE A 168 5.95 -3.92 15.84
N GLN A 169 4.77 -3.59 16.35
CA GLN A 169 4.40 -3.87 17.73
C GLN A 169 4.11 -5.35 17.94
N THR A 170 3.50 -6.03 16.96
CA THR A 170 3.23 -7.47 17.03
C THR A 170 4.38 -8.32 16.47
N ASN A 171 5.27 -7.71 15.68
CA ASN A 171 6.35 -8.38 14.97
C ASN A 171 5.86 -9.58 14.14
N ASN A 172 4.76 -9.40 13.41
CA ASN A 172 4.17 -10.41 12.56
C ASN A 172 5.04 -10.71 11.32
N VAL A 173 4.79 -11.84 10.67
CA VAL A 173 5.37 -12.15 9.35
C VAL A 173 4.46 -11.57 8.27
N VAL A 174 5.02 -10.78 7.36
CA VAL A 174 4.30 -10.13 6.28
C VAL A 174 4.40 -10.93 4.97
N THR A 175 3.32 -10.94 4.20
CA THR A 175 3.34 -11.38 2.82
C THR A 175 3.70 -10.19 1.93
N LEU A 176 4.70 -10.33 1.06
CA LEU A 176 5.07 -9.31 0.08
C LEU A 176 4.06 -9.31 -1.08
N LEU A 177 3.61 -8.12 -1.46
CA LEU A 177 2.66 -7.93 -2.56
C LEU A 177 3.35 -8.18 -3.91
N THR A 178 3.16 -9.38 -4.47
CA THR A 178 3.57 -9.73 -5.84
C THR A 178 2.47 -10.55 -6.53
N SER A 179 2.42 -10.48 -7.87
CA SER A 179 1.66 -11.42 -8.71
C SER A 179 2.53 -12.58 -9.21
N GLN A 180 3.85 -12.49 -9.02
CA GLN A 180 4.85 -13.45 -9.51
C GLN A 180 5.82 -13.76 -8.36
N PRO A 181 5.57 -14.79 -7.55
CA PRO A 181 6.48 -15.18 -6.46
C PRO A 181 7.80 -15.76 -6.98
N ILE A 182 7.81 -16.25 -8.22
CA ILE A 182 8.99 -16.67 -8.97
C ILE A 182 9.00 -15.87 -10.27
N LYS A 183 10.10 -15.18 -10.56
CA LYS A 183 10.26 -14.33 -11.73
C LYS A 183 11.61 -14.60 -12.39
N GLN A 184 11.66 -14.49 -13.72
CA GLN A 184 12.93 -14.50 -14.44
C GLN A 184 13.60 -13.13 -14.33
N TYR A 185 14.91 -13.11 -14.11
CA TYR A 185 15.70 -11.91 -13.88
C TYR A 185 16.90 -11.86 -14.82
N GLN A 186 17.05 -10.75 -15.52
CA GLN A 186 18.25 -10.43 -16.26
C GLN A 186 19.08 -9.40 -15.48
N GLU A 187 20.39 -9.58 -15.41
CA GLU A 187 21.26 -8.61 -14.73
C GLU A 187 21.06 -7.20 -15.30
N GLY A 188 20.92 -6.21 -14.41
CA GLY A 188 20.59 -4.83 -14.75
C GLY A 188 19.09 -4.54 -14.93
N GLN A 189 18.22 -5.56 -14.87
CA GLN A 189 16.76 -5.36 -14.86
C GLN A 189 16.33 -4.64 -13.59
N THR A 190 15.59 -3.53 -13.77
CA THR A 190 15.01 -2.78 -12.66
C THR A 190 13.80 -3.52 -12.09
N GLU A 191 13.88 -3.87 -10.82
CA GLU A 191 12.79 -4.47 -10.05
C GLU A 191 12.55 -3.66 -8.78
N TYR A 192 11.33 -3.67 -8.27
CA TYR A 192 10.96 -2.95 -7.05
C TYR A 192 10.29 -3.89 -6.05
N LEU A 193 10.53 -3.61 -4.78
CA LEU A 193 9.82 -4.24 -3.67
C LEU A 193 9.07 -3.16 -2.89
N ASN A 194 7.84 -3.51 -2.49
CA ASN A 194 6.97 -2.64 -1.71
C ASN A 194 6.50 -3.38 -0.46
N PHE A 195 6.39 -2.66 0.67
CA PHE A 195 5.70 -3.17 1.85
C PHE A 195 4.99 -2.05 2.61
N CYS A 196 3.95 -2.42 3.36
CA CYS A 196 3.20 -1.52 4.22
C CYS A 196 3.67 -1.65 5.67
N LEU A 197 3.92 -0.52 6.33
CA LEU A 197 4.42 -0.44 7.70
C LEU A 197 3.35 0.14 8.63
N LYS A 198 3.08 -0.56 9.72
CA LYS A 198 2.29 -0.09 10.86
C LYS A 198 3.20 0.10 12.06
N ASP A 199 3.16 1.31 12.61
CA ASP A 199 3.97 1.71 13.76
C ASP A 199 3.22 2.78 14.57
N MET A 200 2.57 2.36 15.65
CA MET A 200 1.81 3.28 16.50
C MET A 200 2.69 4.32 17.22
N TYR A 201 4.00 4.01 17.37
CA TYR A 201 4.99 4.88 18.00
C TYR A 201 5.98 5.45 16.98
N HIS A 202 5.54 5.64 15.73
CA HIS A 202 6.39 6.17 14.67
C HIS A 202 7.00 7.54 15.04
N GLY A 203 8.31 7.67 14.82
CA GLY A 203 9.09 8.84 15.24
C GLY A 203 9.51 8.83 16.71
N GLN A 204 9.18 7.77 17.46
CA GLN A 204 9.51 7.59 18.87
C GLN A 204 10.09 6.18 19.14
N GLY A 205 10.75 6.01 20.29
CA GLY A 205 11.27 4.72 20.74
C GLY A 205 12.55 4.26 20.03
N SER A 206 12.83 2.95 20.09
CA SER A 206 14.01 2.32 19.45
C SER A 206 13.91 2.43 17.93
N ASN A 207 15.00 2.82 17.27
CA ASN A 207 14.99 2.99 15.81
C ASN A 207 15.43 1.69 15.12
N ASP A 208 14.64 0.63 15.27
CA ASP A 208 14.94 -0.69 14.71
C ASP A 208 15.15 -0.59 13.18
N ASN A 209 16.18 -1.24 12.66
CA ASN A 209 16.51 -1.25 11.24
C ASN A 209 15.63 -2.25 10.49
N ILE A 210 15.06 -1.79 9.39
CA ILE A 210 14.35 -2.62 8.42
C ILE A 210 15.09 -2.51 7.08
N GLY A 211 15.27 -3.63 6.40
CA GLY A 211 15.92 -3.68 5.10
C GLY A 211 15.58 -4.95 4.33
N LEU A 212 16.47 -5.36 3.43
CA LEU A 212 16.30 -6.56 2.62
C LEU A 212 17.41 -7.56 2.91
N GLN A 213 17.05 -8.83 2.99
CA GLN A 213 18.01 -9.94 2.94
C GLN A 213 17.95 -10.58 1.55
N TYR A 214 19.10 -10.65 0.90
CA TYR A 214 19.32 -11.42 -0.32
C TYR A 214 19.99 -12.74 0.06
N ASN A 215 19.49 -13.85 -0.47
CA ASN A 215 20.19 -15.15 -0.44
C ASN A 215 20.45 -15.57 -1.87
N TYR A 216 21.69 -15.98 -2.15
CA TYR A 216 22.14 -16.36 -3.48
C TYR A 216 22.36 -17.87 -3.53
N TYR A 217 21.95 -18.48 -4.64
CA TYR A 217 22.00 -19.92 -4.81
C TYR A 217 22.53 -20.29 -6.19
N THR A 218 23.21 -21.42 -6.28
CA THR A 218 23.59 -22.03 -7.56
C THR A 218 22.36 -22.62 -8.27
N TYR A 219 22.50 -23.00 -9.55
CA TYR A 219 21.44 -23.70 -10.30
C TYR A 219 21.01 -25.04 -9.67
N SER A 220 21.89 -25.71 -8.92
CA SER A 220 21.56 -26.94 -8.20
C SER A 220 20.84 -26.70 -6.87
N GLY A 221 20.70 -25.43 -6.45
CA GLY A 221 20.05 -25.04 -5.20
C GLY A 221 20.97 -24.99 -3.98
N GLU A 222 22.29 -25.09 -4.17
CA GLU A 222 23.26 -24.88 -3.10
C GLU A 222 23.31 -23.39 -2.74
N GLU A 223 23.24 -23.05 -1.44
CA GLU A 223 23.41 -21.68 -0.98
C GLU A 223 24.87 -21.24 -1.16
N ILE A 224 25.06 -20.07 -1.76
CA ILE A 224 26.36 -19.43 -1.95
C ILE A 224 26.64 -18.53 -0.74
N THR A 225 25.77 -17.54 -0.52
CA THR A 225 25.91 -16.54 0.55
C THR A 225 24.59 -15.81 0.81
N SER A 226 24.56 -15.03 1.89
CA SER A 226 23.47 -14.11 2.21
C SER A 226 24.01 -12.72 2.53
N VAL A 227 23.36 -11.69 1.97
CA VAL A 227 23.75 -10.29 2.10
C VAL A 227 22.54 -9.46 2.54
N ASN A 228 22.72 -8.68 3.61
CA ASN A 228 21.73 -7.72 4.06
C ASN A 228 22.03 -6.36 3.42
N LYS A 229 21.03 -5.73 2.80
CA LYS A 229 21.18 -4.42 2.17
C LYS A 229 20.02 -3.49 2.53
N GLN A 230 20.22 -2.22 2.22
CA GLN A 230 19.16 -1.21 2.25
C GLN A 230 18.50 -1.09 3.63
N LEU A 231 19.31 -1.21 4.69
CA LEU A 231 18.86 -1.02 6.06
C LEU A 231 18.49 0.45 6.29
N LYS A 232 17.36 0.68 6.93
CA LYS A 232 16.90 2.01 7.32
C LYS A 232 16.12 1.93 8.63
N GLY A 233 16.32 2.91 9.51
CA GLY A 233 15.62 2.95 10.78
C GLY A 233 14.11 3.16 10.60
N LYS A 234 13.29 2.48 11.41
CA LYS A 234 11.82 2.54 11.32
C LYS A 234 11.25 3.97 11.34
N ASN A 235 11.93 4.90 12.01
CA ASN A 235 11.48 6.29 12.16
C ASN A 235 11.72 7.13 10.89
N GLU A 236 12.46 6.61 9.92
CA GLU A 236 12.73 7.26 8.62
C GLU A 236 11.95 6.60 7.46
N LEU A 237 11.13 5.60 7.78
CA LEU A 237 10.28 4.91 6.84
C LEU A 237 8.89 5.57 6.75
N PHE A 238 8.17 5.21 5.70
CA PHE A 238 6.84 5.70 5.37
C PHE A 238 5.79 4.63 5.65
N VAL A 239 4.51 4.97 5.49
CA VAL A 239 3.42 3.97 5.60
C VAL A 239 3.53 2.92 4.49
N ILE A 240 3.81 3.33 3.25
CA ILE A 240 4.19 2.42 2.17
C ILE A 240 5.61 2.75 1.74
N ASN A 241 6.47 1.74 1.73
CA ASN A 241 7.88 1.87 1.41
C ASN A 241 8.17 1.13 0.11
N THR A 242 8.74 1.85 -0.85
CA THR A 242 9.19 1.34 -2.14
C THR A 242 10.70 1.41 -2.22
N ILE A 243 11.33 0.36 -2.75
CA ILE A 243 12.77 0.37 -3.05
C ILE A 243 13.09 -0.44 -4.30
N GLN A 244 14.07 0.03 -5.06
CA GLN A 244 14.65 -0.72 -6.18
C GLN A 244 15.50 -1.88 -5.64
N LEU A 245 15.32 -3.08 -6.17
CA LEU A 245 16.19 -4.22 -5.87
C LEU A 245 17.57 -3.99 -6.48
N SER A 246 18.62 -4.35 -5.72
CA SER A 246 20.03 -4.21 -6.14
C SER A 246 20.81 -5.49 -5.82
N PRO A 247 20.53 -6.60 -6.52
CA PRO A 247 21.28 -7.84 -6.31
C PRO A 247 22.70 -7.70 -6.87
N ASP A 248 23.72 -7.99 -6.05
CA ASP A 248 25.14 -7.92 -6.44
C ASP A 248 25.62 -9.23 -7.10
N LEU A 249 25.00 -9.62 -8.23
CA LEU A 249 25.28 -10.91 -8.87
C LEU A 249 26.76 -11.07 -9.21
N SER A 250 27.32 -10.14 -9.99
CA SER A 250 28.74 -10.17 -10.41
C SER A 250 29.72 -10.24 -9.24
N GLU A 251 29.47 -9.48 -8.16
CA GLU A 251 30.36 -9.45 -6.98
C GLU A 251 30.33 -10.79 -6.22
N VAL A 252 29.14 -11.39 -6.07
CA VAL A 252 28.97 -12.70 -5.44
C VAL A 252 29.62 -13.80 -6.26
N GLU A 253 29.49 -13.76 -7.59
CA GLU A 253 30.11 -14.76 -8.46
C GLU A 253 31.65 -14.70 -8.42
N GLU A 254 32.22 -13.49 -8.39
CA GLU A 254 33.66 -13.26 -8.29
C GLU A 254 34.22 -13.69 -6.92
N GLU A 255 33.56 -13.33 -5.81
CA GLU A 255 34.04 -13.62 -4.45
C GLU A 255 34.00 -15.12 -4.13
N PHE A 256 32.94 -15.82 -4.56
CA PHE A 256 32.70 -17.21 -4.17
C PHE A 256 33.05 -18.24 -5.26
N GLU A 257 33.53 -17.79 -6.43
CA GLU A 257 33.89 -18.62 -7.58
C GLU A 257 32.75 -19.58 -8.00
N LYS A 258 31.49 -19.10 -7.94
CA LYS A 258 30.27 -19.89 -8.23
C LYS A 258 29.27 -19.06 -9.05
N GLU A 259 28.70 -19.64 -10.10
CA GLU A 259 27.63 -19.01 -10.89
C GLU A 259 26.31 -18.97 -10.09
N VAL A 260 25.65 -17.81 -10.07
CA VAL A 260 24.37 -17.61 -9.39
C VAL A 260 23.24 -18.07 -10.31
N GLY A 261 22.54 -19.13 -9.91
CA GLY A 261 21.37 -19.62 -10.64
C GLY A 261 20.07 -18.88 -10.30
N TYR A 262 19.92 -18.49 -9.04
CA TYR A 262 18.79 -17.67 -8.60
C TYR A 262 19.14 -16.95 -7.29
N PHE A 263 18.40 -15.89 -6.99
CA PHE A 263 18.42 -15.28 -5.67
C PHE A 263 17.01 -15.18 -5.09
N THR A 264 16.94 -15.12 -3.76
CA THR A 264 15.70 -14.81 -3.06
C THR A 264 15.86 -13.54 -2.26
N VAL A 265 14.80 -12.75 -2.18
CA VAL A 265 14.76 -11.52 -1.38
C VAL A 265 13.61 -11.57 -0.39
N GLY A 266 13.88 -11.18 0.86
CA GLY A 266 12.87 -11.06 1.92
C GLY A 266 13.07 -9.77 2.71
N LEU A 267 11.97 -9.28 3.31
CA LEU A 267 12.01 -8.17 4.25
C LEU A 267 12.67 -8.63 5.55
N LEU A 268 13.54 -7.79 6.07
CA LEU A 268 14.40 -8.04 7.20
C LEU A 268 14.14 -6.98 8.27
N LYS A 269 14.01 -7.38 9.53
CA LYS A 269 14.16 -6.49 10.68
C LYS A 269 15.37 -6.92 11.50
N GLU A 270 16.32 -6.02 11.68
CA GLU A 270 17.61 -6.24 12.32
C GLU A 270 18.42 -7.38 11.69
N SER A 271 18.13 -8.63 12.08
CA SER A 271 18.77 -9.85 11.58
C SER A 271 17.78 -10.98 11.31
N VAL A 272 16.48 -10.71 11.41
CA VAL A 272 15.40 -11.70 11.24
C VAL A 272 14.61 -11.37 10.00
N VAL A 273 14.42 -12.36 9.12
CA VAL A 273 13.51 -12.24 7.98
C VAL A 273 12.08 -12.26 8.50
N ILE A 274 11.34 -11.21 8.18
CA ILE A 274 9.97 -10.95 8.63
C ILE A 274 8.96 -11.06 7.49
N SER A 275 9.33 -11.67 6.35
CA SER A 275 8.41 -11.91 5.24
C SER A 275 8.57 -13.27 4.57
N ASN A 276 7.61 -13.63 3.72
CA ASN A 276 7.88 -14.61 2.67
C ASN A 276 8.99 -14.08 1.74
N LYS A 277 9.72 -15.00 1.10
CA LYS A 277 10.77 -14.65 0.15
C LYS A 277 10.22 -14.65 -1.27
N LEU A 278 10.64 -13.67 -2.08
CA LEU A 278 10.42 -13.64 -3.52
C LEU A 278 11.64 -14.24 -4.22
N ARG A 279 11.43 -15.03 -5.27
CA ARG A 279 12.50 -15.70 -6.01
C ARG A 279 12.68 -15.11 -7.40
N TYR A 280 13.94 -14.90 -7.77
CA TYR A 280 14.37 -14.37 -9.04
C TYR A 280 15.37 -15.34 -9.68
N ASP A 281 14.93 -16.06 -10.72
CA ASP A 281 15.77 -16.98 -11.48
C ASP A 281 16.65 -16.20 -12.46
N VAL A 282 17.97 -16.33 -12.33
CA VAL A 282 18.93 -15.56 -13.13
C VAL A 282 19.10 -16.21 -14.50
N ILE A 283 18.82 -15.43 -15.54
CA ILE A 283 19.08 -15.83 -16.93
C ILE A 283 20.58 -15.67 -17.20
N SER A 284 21.30 -16.79 -17.34
CA SER A 284 22.72 -16.75 -17.72
C SER A 284 22.88 -16.13 -19.12
N ASN A 285 23.81 -15.19 -19.22
CA ASN A 285 24.18 -14.53 -20.48
C ASN A 285 24.83 -15.48 -21.51
N CYS A 286 25.11 -16.74 -21.13
CA CYS A 286 25.66 -17.76 -22.03
C CYS A 286 24.73 -18.13 -23.20
N SER A 287 23.44 -17.78 -23.15
CA SER A 287 22.50 -18.03 -24.26
C SER A 287 22.75 -17.15 -25.50
N ASN A 288 23.50 -16.04 -25.38
CA ASN A 288 23.93 -15.20 -26.51
C ASN A 288 25.35 -15.54 -27.04
N LYS A 289 26.00 -16.59 -26.51
CA LYS A 289 27.30 -17.11 -26.99
C LYS A 289 27.19 -18.48 -27.66
N LEU A 290 26.02 -18.83 -28.21
CA LEU A 290 26.00 -19.77 -29.33
C LEU A 290 26.60 -19.02 -30.54
N GLN A 291 27.93 -19.07 -30.65
CA GLN A 291 28.59 -18.90 -31.93
C GLN A 291 27.81 -19.75 -32.94
N GLU A 292 27.37 -19.11 -34.03
CA GLU A 292 27.03 -19.79 -35.25
C GLU A 292 28.20 -20.73 -35.60
N LEU A 293 28.08 -22.01 -35.22
CA LEU A 293 28.88 -23.07 -35.79
C LEU A 293 28.32 -23.29 -37.19
N HIS A 294 28.79 -22.45 -38.11
CA HIS A 294 28.71 -22.74 -39.53
C HIS A 294 29.74 -23.83 -39.84
N PHE A 295 29.24 -25.02 -40.18
CA PHE A 295 29.97 -25.99 -41.00
C PHE A 295 29.95 -25.54 -42.46
#